data_AF-A0A7F8R0F9-F1
#
_entry.id   AF-A0A7F8R0F9-F1
#
_cell.length_a   1.000
_cell.length_b   1.000
_cell.length_c   1.000
_cell.angle_alpha   90.00
_cell.angle_beta   90.00
_cell.angle_gamma   90.00
#
_symmetry.space_group_name_H-M   'P 1'
#
loop_
_entity.id
_entity.type
_entity.pdbx_description
1 polymer ?
#
loop_
_entity_poly.entity_id
_entity_poly.type
_entity_poly.pdbx_seq_one_letter_code
_entity_poly.pdbx_strand_id
1 'polypeptide(L)'
;MGLGASLRKSLPGFGPGEVGCEPPPQALPVCPQARTYIQSLPPMPQKDLRSIFHGANPLAVDLLGRMLVLDSDQRVSAAEALAHAYFSQYHDPDDEPEAEPYDESVEAKERTVEEWKELTYQEVLSFKPAEPPQSPGSLQIEQ
;
A
#
# COMPACT_ATOMS: atom_id res chain seq x y z
N MET A 1 14.18 -63.39 9.12
CA MET A 1 15.23 -62.48 9.64
C MET A 1 15.68 -61.63 8.47
N GLY A 2 15.76 -60.30 8.44
CA GLY A 2 15.44 -59.22 9.37
C GLY A 2 15.07 -57.99 8.52
N LEU A 3 14.09 -57.21 8.98
CA LEU A 3 14.24 -55.84 9.48
C LEU A 3 14.45 -54.78 8.38
N GLY A 4 13.46 -53.89 8.31
CA GLY A 4 13.34 -52.80 7.35
C GLY A 4 14.24 -51.61 7.64
N ALA A 5 14.22 -50.67 6.70
CA ALA A 5 14.59 -49.29 6.92
C ALA A 5 13.83 -48.40 5.93
N SER A 6 12.93 -47.59 6.48
CA SER A 6 12.24 -46.48 5.84
C SER A 6 13.22 -45.35 5.58
N LEU A 7 13.31 -44.86 4.34
CA LEU A 7 14.03 -43.63 4.01
C LEU A 7 13.07 -42.60 3.38
N ARG A 8 12.34 -41.95 4.28
CA ARG A 8 11.79 -40.59 4.18
C ARG A 8 12.76 -39.66 3.44
N LYS A 9 12.36 -39.17 2.26
CA LYS A 9 13.01 -38.01 1.63
C LYS A 9 12.59 -36.76 2.42
N SER A 10 13.58 -36.09 2.98
CA SER A 10 13.46 -34.84 3.71
C SER A 10 12.91 -33.74 2.80
N LEU A 11 11.80 -33.13 3.20
CA LEU A 11 11.38 -31.82 2.69
C LEU A 11 12.41 -30.77 3.20
N PRO A 12 12.73 -29.73 2.40
CA PRO A 12 13.47 -28.60 2.93
C PRO A 12 12.60 -27.87 3.95
N GLY A 13 13.16 -27.68 5.15
CA GLY A 13 12.51 -26.97 6.25
C GLY A 13 12.30 -25.51 5.91
N PHE A 14 11.06 -25.07 5.99
CA PHE A 14 10.69 -23.66 6.02
C PHE A 14 10.76 -23.22 7.48
N GLY A 15 11.68 -22.33 7.81
CA GLY A 15 11.79 -21.74 9.15
C GLY A 15 10.61 -20.79 9.42
N PRO A 16 10.26 -20.54 10.69
CA PRO A 16 9.25 -19.56 11.04
C PRO A 16 9.89 -18.17 11.06
N GLY A 17 9.43 -17.23 10.23
CA GLY A 17 9.75 -15.82 10.48
C GLY A 17 9.89 -14.88 9.30
N GLU A 18 9.71 -15.29 8.05
CA GLU A 18 9.63 -14.31 6.94
C GLU A 18 8.17 -14.08 6.56
N VAL A 19 7.52 -13.18 7.30
CA VAL A 19 6.28 -12.54 6.84
C VAL A 19 6.72 -11.32 6.02
N GLY A 20 7.30 -11.60 4.86
CA GLY A 20 7.45 -10.56 3.85
C GLY A 20 6.05 -10.14 3.39
N CYS A 21 5.86 -8.85 3.15
CA CYS A 21 4.77 -8.36 2.32
C CYS A 21 4.95 -8.96 0.91
N GLU A 22 4.57 -10.22 0.74
CA GLU A 22 4.48 -10.82 -0.58
C GLU A 22 3.41 -10.01 -1.32
N PRO A 23 3.74 -9.36 -2.45
CA PRO A 23 2.76 -8.61 -3.19
C PRO A 23 1.61 -9.57 -3.54
N PRO A 24 0.34 -9.14 -3.41
CA PRO A 24 -0.79 -10.00 -3.73
C PRO A 24 -0.60 -10.61 -5.12
N PRO A 25 -0.93 -11.90 -5.31
CA PRO A 25 -0.66 -12.60 -6.55
C PRO A 25 -1.35 -11.88 -7.70
N GLN A 26 -0.55 -11.18 -8.50
CA GLN A 26 -0.78 -10.59 -9.83
C GLN A 26 -2.17 -9.97 -10.07
N ALA A 27 -2.18 -8.68 -10.43
CA ALA A 27 -3.29 -7.90 -11.00
C ALA A 27 -4.55 -8.73 -11.29
N LEU A 28 -5.63 -8.46 -10.52
CA LEU A 28 -6.93 -9.10 -10.67
C LEU A 28 -7.24 -9.36 -12.15
N PRO A 29 -7.60 -10.60 -12.54
CA PRO A 29 -7.74 -10.96 -13.95
C PRO A 29 -8.72 -10.00 -14.61
N VAL A 30 -8.20 -9.14 -15.50
CA VAL A 30 -9.01 -8.17 -16.23
C VAL A 30 -10.08 -8.96 -16.98
N CYS A 31 -11.35 -8.62 -16.75
CA CYS A 31 -12.43 -9.37 -17.36
C CYS A 31 -12.28 -9.36 -18.91
N PRO A 32 -12.45 -10.51 -19.58
CA PRO A 32 -12.24 -10.61 -21.02
C PRO A 32 -13.05 -9.58 -21.83
N GLN A 33 -14.24 -9.24 -21.35
CA GLN A 33 -15.11 -8.23 -21.94
C GLN A 33 -14.49 -6.82 -21.90
N ALA A 34 -13.87 -6.42 -20.79
CA ALA A 34 -13.18 -5.13 -20.70
C ALA A 34 -11.97 -5.07 -21.64
N ARG A 35 -11.22 -6.17 -21.77
CA ARG A 35 -10.10 -6.25 -22.73
C ARG A 35 -10.56 -6.05 -24.17
N THR A 36 -11.60 -6.77 -24.59
CA THR A 36 -12.17 -6.64 -25.94
C THR A 36 -12.71 -5.24 -26.18
N TYR A 37 -13.34 -4.62 -25.17
CA TYR A 37 -13.84 -3.25 -25.27
C TYR A 37 -12.71 -2.23 -25.45
N ILE A 38 -11.65 -2.30 -24.64
CA ILE A 38 -10.50 -1.38 -24.77
C ILE A 38 -9.82 -1.55 -26.13
N GLN A 39 -9.71 -2.78 -26.63
CA GLN A 39 -9.11 -3.08 -27.94
C GLN A 39 -9.95 -2.59 -29.13
N SER A 40 -11.26 -2.41 -28.97
CA SER A 40 -12.13 -1.89 -30.04
C SER A 40 -12.12 -0.37 -30.15
N LEU A 41 -11.58 0.34 -29.15
CA LEU A 41 -11.44 1.79 -29.17
C LEU A 41 -10.36 2.22 -30.18
N PRO A 42 -10.55 3.36 -30.87
CA PRO A 42 -9.49 3.93 -31.69
C PRO A 42 -8.27 4.31 -30.83
N PRO A 43 -7.04 4.18 -31.35
CA PRO A 43 -5.83 4.54 -30.61
C PRO A 43 -5.82 6.04 -30.31
N MET A 44 -5.60 6.38 -29.04
CA MET A 44 -5.53 7.76 -28.57
C MET A 44 -4.10 8.06 -28.07
N PRO A 45 -3.39 9.03 -28.67
CA PRO A 45 -2.07 9.40 -28.18
C PRO A 45 -2.17 10.09 -26.83
N GLN A 46 -1.16 9.90 -25.98
CA GLN A 46 -1.04 10.62 -24.71
C GLN A 46 -0.94 12.13 -25.00
N LYS A 47 -1.74 12.93 -24.30
CA LYS A 47 -1.65 14.39 -24.36
C LYS A 47 -0.51 14.88 -23.48
N ASP A 48 0.15 15.95 -23.92
CA ASP A 48 1.14 16.64 -23.09
C ASP A 48 0.43 17.34 -21.92
N LEU A 49 0.73 16.93 -20.69
CA LEU A 49 0.15 17.52 -19.48
C LEU A 49 0.49 19.01 -19.33
N ARG A 50 1.62 19.47 -19.85
CA ARG A 50 1.99 20.91 -19.84
C ARG A 50 1.05 21.74 -20.68
N SER A 51 0.52 21.15 -21.76
CA SER A 51 -0.47 21.78 -22.63
C SER A 51 -1.89 21.74 -22.05
N ILE A 52 -2.14 20.93 -21.03
CA ILE A 52 -3.42 20.85 -20.33
C ILE A 52 -3.42 21.79 -19.12
N PHE A 53 -2.34 21.77 -18.32
CA PHE A 53 -2.20 22.56 -17.11
C PHE A 53 -1.39 23.84 -17.36
N HIS A 54 -2.00 24.81 -18.02
CA HIS A 54 -1.36 26.09 -18.30
C HIS A 54 -1.01 26.86 -17.02
N GLY A 55 0.23 27.33 -16.92
CA GLY A 55 0.71 28.14 -15.78
C GLY A 55 1.00 27.34 -14.51
N ALA A 56 0.92 26.01 -14.55
CA ALA A 56 1.30 25.17 -13.43
C ALA A 56 2.82 25.13 -13.23
N ASN A 57 3.25 24.88 -11.99
CA ASN A 57 4.67 24.67 -11.68
C ASN A 57 5.18 23.45 -12.48
N PRO A 58 6.29 23.57 -13.25
CA PRO A 58 6.86 22.45 -14.01
C PRO A 58 7.11 21.19 -13.18
N LEU A 59 7.51 21.34 -11.91
CA LEU A 59 7.74 20.23 -10.98
C LEU A 59 6.42 19.52 -10.59
N ALA A 60 5.32 20.26 -10.50
CA ALA A 60 4.00 19.68 -10.23
C ALA A 60 3.53 18.86 -11.44
N VAL A 61 3.75 19.39 -12.65
CA VAL A 61 3.38 18.69 -13.90
C VAL A 61 4.23 17.43 -14.10
N ASP A 62 5.52 17.48 -13.74
CA ASP A 62 6.39 16.28 -13.76
C ASP A 62 5.85 15.19 -12.81
N LEU A 63 5.55 15.56 -11.57
CA LEU A 63 5.00 14.64 -10.58
C LEU A 63 3.67 14.02 -11.04
N LEU A 64 2.75 14.82 -11.58
CA LEU A 64 1.50 14.33 -12.16
C LEU A 64 1.74 13.36 -13.31
N GLY A 65 2.77 13.58 -14.12
CA GLY A 65 3.16 12.65 -15.18
C GLY A 65 3.57 11.27 -14.66
N ARG A 66 4.19 11.21 -13.48
CA ARG A 66 4.58 9.95 -12.81
C ARG A 66 3.43 9.28 -12.07
N MET A 67 2.43 10.03 -11.62
CA MET A 67 1.23 9.52 -10.95
C MET A 67 0.16 9.03 -11.93
N LEU A 68 -0.03 9.73 -13.05
CA LEU A 68 -1.09 9.46 -14.03
C LEU A 68 -0.63 8.47 -15.12
N VAL A 69 0.08 7.41 -14.69
CA VAL A 69 0.49 6.29 -15.54
C VAL A 69 -0.61 5.22 -15.51
N LEU A 70 -1.01 4.76 -16.69
CA LEU A 70 -2.08 3.77 -16.85
C LEU A 70 -1.67 2.41 -16.27
N ASP A 71 -0.42 2.02 -16.49
CA ASP A 71 0.19 0.84 -15.89
C ASP A 71 0.44 1.12 -14.40
N SER A 72 -0.10 0.27 -13.53
CA SER A 72 0.06 0.39 -12.08
C SER A 72 1.50 0.15 -11.65
N ASP A 73 2.21 -0.74 -12.32
CA ASP A 73 3.54 -1.20 -11.91
C ASP A 73 4.62 -0.15 -12.24
N GLN A 74 4.30 0.76 -13.16
CA GLN A 74 5.15 1.91 -13.52
C GLN A 74 4.75 3.20 -12.79
N ARG A 75 3.67 3.17 -12.00
CA ARG A 75 3.19 4.34 -11.27
C ARG A 75 4.09 4.59 -10.06
N VAL A 76 4.45 5.85 -9.82
CA VAL A 76 5.23 6.24 -8.65
C VAL A 76 4.51 5.87 -7.35
N SER A 77 5.25 5.33 -6.38
CA SER A 77 4.73 5.05 -5.04
C SER A 77 4.57 6.33 -4.22
N ALA A 78 3.84 6.25 -3.10
CA ALA A 78 3.66 7.38 -2.20
C ALA A 78 4.99 7.88 -1.62
N ALA A 79 5.87 6.96 -1.17
CA ALA A 79 7.18 7.30 -0.63
C ALA A 79 8.08 7.99 -1.67
N GLU A 80 8.15 7.46 -2.90
CA GLU A 80 8.91 8.09 -3.99
C GLU A 80 8.33 9.44 -4.41
N ALA A 81 7.01 9.61 -4.33
CA ALA A 81 6.35 10.87 -4.60
C ALA A 81 6.68 11.92 -3.54
N LEU A 82 6.73 11.57 -2.25
CA LEU A 82 7.14 12.46 -1.16
C LEU A 82 8.59 12.94 -1.33
N ALA A 83 9.49 12.05 -1.75
CA ALA A 83 10.88 12.40 -2.07
C ALA A 83 11.05 13.25 -3.36
N HIS A 84 9.97 13.57 -4.09
CA HIS A 84 10.05 14.36 -5.30
C HIS A 84 10.39 15.83 -5.02
N ALA A 85 11.17 16.46 -5.91
CA ALA A 85 11.62 17.84 -5.77
C ALA A 85 10.49 18.86 -5.58
N TYR A 86 9.27 18.54 -6.02
CA TYR A 86 8.08 19.36 -5.79
C TYR A 86 7.74 19.54 -4.30
N PHE A 87 8.02 18.55 -3.46
CA PHE A 87 7.78 18.59 -2.01
C PHE A 87 9.06 18.83 -1.19
N SER A 88 10.19 19.17 -1.83
CA SER A 88 11.49 19.35 -1.16
C SER A 88 11.50 20.32 0.03
N GLN A 89 10.56 21.26 0.09
CA GLN A 89 10.42 22.20 1.21
C GLN A 89 9.68 21.62 2.43
N TYR A 90 9.01 20.48 2.29
CA TYR A 90 8.19 19.83 3.33
C TYR A 90 8.64 18.41 3.65
N HIS A 91 9.32 17.74 2.71
CA HIS A 91 9.74 16.36 2.88
C HIS A 91 10.71 16.23 4.06
N ASP A 92 10.34 15.40 5.02
CA ASP A 92 11.15 15.04 6.18
C ASP A 92 11.00 13.54 6.45
N PRO A 93 12.01 12.71 6.13
CA PRO A 93 11.90 11.27 6.30
C PRO A 93 11.77 10.85 7.77
N ASP A 94 12.19 11.69 8.72
CA ASP A 94 12.07 11.39 10.16
C ASP A 94 10.64 11.64 10.68
N ASP A 95 9.82 12.45 9.98
CA ASP A 95 8.41 12.76 10.30
C ASP A 95 7.42 12.07 9.33
N GLU A 96 7.88 11.10 8.54
CA GLU A 96 7.09 10.30 7.59
C GLU A 96 7.11 8.79 7.96
N PRO A 97 6.51 8.39 9.11
CA PRO A 97 6.60 7.02 9.59
C PRO A 97 5.74 6.04 8.76
N GLU A 98 6.23 4.81 8.62
CA GLU A 98 5.43 3.69 8.12
C GLU A 98 4.54 3.11 9.24
N ALA A 99 3.36 2.63 8.86
CA ALA A 99 2.45 1.98 9.79
C ALA A 99 2.85 0.51 10.03
N GLU A 100 2.51 0.00 11.21
CA GLU A 100 2.63 -1.44 11.47
C GLU A 100 1.72 -2.24 10.52
N PRO A 101 2.13 -3.46 10.11
CA PRO A 101 1.32 -4.31 9.25
C PRO A 101 -0.08 -4.56 9.85
N TYR A 102 -1.11 -4.39 9.04
CA TYR A 102 -2.50 -4.62 9.42
C TYR A 102 -2.92 -6.08 9.14
N ASP A 103 -3.62 -6.71 10.09
CA ASP A 103 -4.16 -8.06 9.91
C ASP A 103 -5.52 -8.04 9.23
N GLU A 104 -5.53 -8.28 7.92
CA GLU A 104 -6.74 -8.33 7.08
C GLU A 104 -7.49 -9.68 7.14
N SER A 105 -7.03 -10.63 7.96
CA SER A 105 -7.65 -11.97 8.05
C SER A 105 -9.06 -11.92 8.63
N VAL A 106 -9.37 -10.86 9.39
CA VAL A 106 -10.71 -10.62 9.90
C VAL A 106 -11.66 -10.34 8.74
N GLU A 107 -11.33 -9.45 7.82
CA GLU A 107 -12.19 -9.06 6.70
C GLU A 107 -12.30 -10.14 5.63
N ALA A 108 -11.23 -10.90 5.41
CA ALA A 108 -11.18 -11.93 4.36
C ALA A 108 -12.13 -13.12 4.58
N LYS A 109 -12.62 -13.33 5.80
CA LYS A 109 -13.47 -14.48 6.15
C LYS A 109 -14.97 -14.12 6.08
N GLU A 110 -15.74 -14.96 5.39
CA GLU A 110 -17.21 -14.89 5.39
C GLU A 110 -17.76 -15.13 6.81
N ARG A 111 -18.64 -14.23 7.26
CA ARG A 111 -19.25 -14.24 8.59
C ARG A 111 -20.71 -13.82 8.52
N THR A 112 -21.51 -14.29 9.47
CA THR A 112 -22.90 -13.84 9.62
C THR A 112 -22.98 -12.44 10.21
N VAL A 113 -24.16 -11.82 10.11
CA VAL A 113 -24.41 -10.50 10.70
C VAL A 113 -24.19 -10.54 12.22
N GLU A 114 -24.54 -11.64 12.88
CA GLU A 114 -24.38 -11.82 14.32
C GLU A 114 -22.90 -11.88 14.72
N GLU A 115 -22.07 -12.57 13.96
CA GLU A 115 -20.62 -12.63 14.20
C GLU A 115 -19.96 -11.27 13.98
N TRP A 116 -20.36 -10.53 12.94
CA TRP A 116 -19.88 -9.16 12.73
C TRP A 116 -20.26 -8.22 13.87
N LYS A 117 -21.50 -8.30 14.36
CA LYS A 117 -21.94 -7.51 15.52
C LYS A 117 -21.09 -7.78 16.75
N GLU A 118 -20.78 -9.04 17.02
CA GLU A 118 -19.94 -9.41 18.15
C GLU A 118 -18.53 -8.84 18.00
N LEU A 119 -17.88 -9.01 16.85
CA LEU A 119 -16.54 -8.48 16.61
C LEU A 119 -16.49 -6.96 16.74
N THR A 120 -17.44 -6.24 16.12
CA THR A 120 -17.53 -4.78 16.27
C THR A 120 -17.77 -4.37 17.71
N TYR A 121 -18.62 -5.11 18.45
CA TYR A 121 -18.87 -4.83 19.86
C TYR A 121 -17.61 -5.04 20.71
N GLN A 122 -16.84 -6.10 20.46
CA GLN A 122 -15.57 -6.34 21.14
C GLN A 122 -14.56 -5.23 20.85
N GLU A 123 -14.47 -4.74 19.61
CA GLU A 123 -13.57 -3.64 19.25
C GLU A 123 -13.89 -2.34 20.01
N VAL A 124 -15.20 -2.04 20.19
CA VAL A 124 -15.64 -0.89 21.00
C VAL A 124 -15.21 -1.06 22.46
N LEU A 125 -15.24 -2.28 23.01
CA LEU A 125 -14.84 -2.55 24.39
C LEU A 125 -13.32 -2.54 24.57
N SER A 126 -12.54 -2.98 23.57
CA SER A 126 -11.07 -3.01 23.62
C SER A 126 -10.41 -1.67 23.31
N PHE A 127 -11.16 -0.72 22.74
CA PHE A 127 -10.66 0.60 22.41
C PHE A 127 -10.04 1.32 23.63
N LYS A 128 -8.83 1.81 23.46
CA LYS A 128 -8.15 2.67 24.43
C LYS A 128 -8.00 4.05 23.81
N PRO A 129 -8.47 5.12 24.48
CA PRO A 129 -8.31 6.47 23.95
C PRO A 129 -6.83 6.80 23.81
N ALA A 130 -6.48 7.54 22.75
CA ALA A 130 -5.14 8.07 22.59
C ALA A 130 -4.76 8.93 23.81
N GLU A 131 -3.55 8.73 24.33
CA GLU A 131 -3.04 9.62 25.37
C GLU A 131 -2.96 11.04 24.80
N PRO A 132 -3.38 12.07 25.57
CA PRO A 132 -3.23 13.44 25.11
C PRO A 132 -1.74 13.73 24.84
N PRO A 133 -1.43 14.51 23.80
CA PRO A 133 -0.04 14.81 23.46
C PRO A 133 0.66 15.36 24.70
N GLN A 134 1.77 14.72 25.08
CA GLN A 134 2.67 15.25 26.10
C GLN A 134 3.09 16.63 25.60
N SER A 135 2.70 17.67 26.33
CA SER A 135 3.05 19.05 25.98
C SER A 135 4.57 19.13 25.80
N PRO A 136 5.09 19.55 24.64
CA PRO A 136 6.52 19.75 24.49
C PRO A 136 6.94 20.80 25.52
N GLY A 137 7.88 20.42 26.39
CA GLY A 137 8.45 21.28 27.40
C GLY A 137 8.93 22.59 26.77
N SER A 138 8.70 23.69 27.49
CA SER A 138 9.07 25.06 27.13
C SER A 138 10.40 25.13 26.36
N LEU A 139 10.34 25.41 25.06
CA LEU A 139 11.47 25.99 24.36
C LEU A 139 11.49 27.48 24.72
N GLN A 140 12.38 27.85 25.65
CA GLN A 140 12.76 29.24 25.85
C GLN A 140 13.23 29.84 24.51
N ILE A 141 12.53 30.89 24.07
CA ILE A 141 13.03 31.82 23.06
C ILE A 141 14.20 32.57 23.70
N GLU A 142 15.43 32.34 23.23
CA GLU A 142 16.54 33.28 23.44
C GLU A 142 16.72 34.12 22.17
N GLN A 143 17.00 35.40 22.41
CA GLN A 143 16.96 36.57 21.52
C GLN A 143 18.03 36.61 20.43
#